data_AF-A0A9P7AKW5-F1
#
_entry.id   AF-A0A9P7AKW5-F1
#
_cell.length_a   1.000
_cell.length_b   1.000
_cell.length_c   1.000
_cell.angle_alpha   90.00
_cell.angle_beta   90.00
_cell.angle_gamma   90.00
#
_symmetry.space_group_name_H-M   'P 1'
#
loop_
_entity.id
_entity.type
_entity.pdbx_description
1 polymer ?
#
loop_
_entity_poly.entity_id
_entity_poly.type
_entity_poly.pdbx_seq_one_letter_code
_entity_poly.pdbx_strand_id
1 'polypeptide(L)'
;MVGVGKSAVAFTVAEKMRDLKMTEGARKEKWLRGTFFFLHKHMKCCTTGYFFVMLAYRLACNFSSIWGDVNRAIIENPTLLDPDKSLWDQMEALFL
;
A
#
# COMPACT_ATOMS: atom_id res chain seq x y z
N MET A 1 -15.67 11.74 17.26
CA MET A 1 -16.15 10.45 17.84
C MET A 1 -15.34 9.27 17.32
N VAL A 2 -14.86 8.45 18.24
CA VAL A 2 -14.30 7.11 17.98
C VAL A 2 -15.47 6.13 17.84
N GLY A 3 -15.40 5.15 16.93
CA GLY A 3 -16.44 4.12 16.79
C GLY A 3 -17.62 4.43 15.83
N VAL A 4 -17.65 5.59 15.16
CA VAL A 4 -18.73 5.95 14.19
C VAL A 4 -18.63 5.19 12.85
N GLY A 5 -17.97 4.05 12.81
CA GLY A 5 -17.92 3.22 11.60
C GLY A 5 -17.14 3.78 10.40
N LYS A 6 -16.30 4.81 10.55
CA LYS A 6 -15.50 5.37 9.42
C LYS A 6 -14.71 4.31 8.65
N SER A 7 -14.07 3.38 9.38
CA SER A 7 -13.34 2.27 8.78
C SER A 7 -14.27 1.26 8.09
N ALA A 8 -15.48 1.03 8.63
CA ALA A 8 -16.47 0.17 8.00
C ALA A 8 -16.96 0.77 6.68
N VAL A 9 -17.22 2.08 6.63
CA VAL A 9 -17.57 2.78 5.38
C VAL A 9 -16.44 2.69 4.35
N ALA A 10 -15.19 2.90 4.76
CA ALA A 10 -14.04 2.76 3.86
C ALA A 10 -13.90 1.33 3.30
N PHE A 11 -14.14 0.32 4.14
CA PHE A 11 -14.16 -1.08 3.72
C PHE A 11 -15.28 -1.36 2.71
N THR A 12 -16.51 -0.93 3.00
CA THR A 12 -17.65 -1.08 2.09
C THR A 12 -17.44 -0.38 0.75
N VAL A 13 -16.82 0.80 0.74
CA VAL A 13 -16.48 1.50 -0.52
C VAL A 13 -15.46 0.69 -1.32
N ALA A 14 -14.41 0.16 -0.68
CA ALA A 14 -13.41 -0.67 -1.36
C ALA A 14 -14.01 -1.96 -1.93
N GLU A 15 -14.92 -2.62 -1.21
CA GLU A 15 -15.63 -3.79 -1.71
C GLU A 15 -16.50 -3.45 -2.92
N LYS A 16 -17.30 -2.38 -2.84
CA LYS A 16 -18.11 -1.94 -3.98
C LYS A 16 -17.26 -1.60 -5.21
N MET A 17 -16.11 -0.95 -5.01
CA MET A 17 -15.17 -0.64 -6.10
C MET A 17 -14.49 -1.89 -6.67
N ARG A 18 -14.36 -2.96 -5.89
CA ARG A 18 -13.90 -4.26 -6.39
C ARG A 18 -14.95 -4.90 -7.29
N ASP A 19 -16.20 -4.89 -6.87
CA ASP A 19 -17.29 -5.57 -7.58
C ASP A 19 -17.65 -4.84 -8.88
N LEU A 20 -17.47 -3.50 -8.93
CA LEU A 20 -17.60 -2.69 -10.15
C LEU A 20 -16.59 -3.07 -11.25
N LYS A 21 -15.52 -3.81 -10.95
CA LYS A 21 -14.57 -4.30 -11.97
C LYS A 21 -15.11 -5.45 -12.81
N MET A 22 -16.17 -6.14 -12.36
CA MET A 22 -16.71 -7.32 -13.04
C MET A 22 -17.82 -7.01 -14.05
N THR A 23 -18.34 -5.78 -14.06
CA THR A 23 -19.40 -5.41 -15.02
C THR A 23 -18.77 -4.94 -16.33
N GLU A 24 -18.74 -5.85 -17.31
CA GLU A 24 -18.33 -5.64 -18.70
C GLU A 24 -19.01 -4.41 -19.32
N GLY A 25 -18.37 -3.24 -19.27
CA GLY A 25 -18.92 -2.03 -19.88
C GLY A 25 -18.39 -0.70 -19.36
N ALA A 26 -17.70 -0.68 -18.22
CA ALA A 26 -17.10 0.55 -17.72
C ALA A 26 -15.91 0.99 -18.59
N ARG A 27 -16.17 1.94 -19.51
CA ARG A 27 -15.16 2.76 -20.21
C ARG A 27 -14.03 3.08 -19.23
N LYS A 28 -12.78 2.67 -19.55
CA LYS A 28 -11.45 3.25 -19.22
C LYS A 28 -11.26 4.17 -17.99
N GLU A 29 -12.15 4.18 -17.01
CA GLU A 29 -12.11 5.04 -15.83
C GLU A 29 -11.48 4.23 -14.72
N LYS A 30 -10.22 4.59 -14.41
CA LYS A 30 -9.44 4.27 -13.20
C LYS A 30 -9.87 2.99 -12.48
N TRP A 31 -9.40 1.87 -13.02
CA TRP A 31 -9.54 0.56 -12.40
C TRP A 31 -8.70 0.54 -11.13
N LEU A 32 -9.34 0.38 -9.97
CA LEU A 32 -8.63 0.18 -8.71
C LEU A 32 -7.89 -1.16 -8.80
N ARG A 33 -6.55 -1.24 -8.88
CA ARG A 33 -5.89 -2.56 -9.03
C ARG A 33 -5.85 -3.38 -7.74
N GLY A 34 -5.87 -2.70 -6.59
CA GLY A 34 -5.93 -3.33 -5.27
C GLY A 34 -6.20 -2.30 -4.18
N THR A 35 -6.55 -2.78 -2.99
CA THR A 35 -6.78 -1.95 -1.81
C THR A 35 -5.96 -2.48 -0.66
N PHE A 36 -5.24 -1.60 0.04
CA PHE A 36 -4.48 -1.94 1.24
C PHE A 36 -5.00 -1.14 2.43
N PHE A 37 -5.39 -1.83 3.50
CA PHE A 37 -5.80 -1.19 4.74
C PHE A 37 -4.66 -1.25 5.77
N PHE A 38 -4.33 -0.09 6.32
CA PHE A 38 -3.36 0.09 7.40
C PHE A 38 -4.09 0.58 8.65
N LEU A 39 -3.91 -0.12 9.78
CA LEU A 39 -4.55 0.24 11.04
C LEU A 39 -3.52 0.84 11.99
N HIS A 40 -3.80 2.06 12.48
CA HIS A 40 -2.91 2.82 13.36
C HIS A 40 -2.74 2.23 14.78
N LYS A 41 -3.55 1.25 15.18
CA LYS A 41 -3.57 0.75 16.57
C LYS A 41 -2.27 0.02 16.98
N HIS A 42 -1.43 -0.36 16.02
CA HIS A 42 -0.06 -0.83 16.27
C HIS A 42 0.93 0.33 16.04
N MET A 43 1.20 1.13 17.08
CA MET A 43 2.06 2.31 16.99
C MET A 43 3.48 2.03 16.44
N LYS A 44 3.99 0.79 16.57
CA LYS A 44 5.30 0.40 15.99
C LYS A 44 5.30 0.35 14.46
N CYS A 45 4.13 0.22 13.84
CA CYS A 45 3.94 0.15 12.39
C CYS A 45 3.54 1.52 11.79
N CYS A 46 3.16 2.49 12.62
CA CYS A 46 2.70 3.80 12.19
C CYS A 46 3.64 4.96 12.58
N THR A 47 4.86 4.68 13.06
CA THR A 47 5.95 5.63 12.88
C THR A 47 6.11 5.83 11.38
N THR A 48 5.85 7.05 10.92
CA THR A 48 5.75 7.47 9.53
C THR A 48 6.85 6.85 8.64
N GLY A 49 8.06 6.68 9.15
CA GLY A 49 9.19 6.04 8.46
C GLY A 49 9.07 4.55 8.10
N TYR A 50 8.14 3.77 8.67
CA TYR A 50 7.96 2.34 8.35
C TYR A 50 6.80 2.06 7.40
N PHE A 51 6.04 3.07 6.99
CA PHE A 51 4.87 2.90 6.14
C PHE A 51 5.23 2.24 4.81
N PHE A 52 6.23 2.79 4.11
CA PHE A 52 6.65 2.28 2.81
C PHE A 52 7.34 0.93 2.89
N VAL A 53 8.07 0.67 3.98
CA VAL A 53 8.65 -0.65 4.28
C VAL A 53 7.57 -1.71 4.33
N MET A 54 6.50 -1.47 5.10
CA MET A 54 5.39 -2.41 5.19
C MET A 54 4.59 -2.51 3.90
N LEU A 55 4.43 -1.40 3.16
CA LEU A 55 3.75 -1.41 1.88
C LEU A 55 4.53 -2.26 0.86
N ALA A 56 5.83 -2.05 0.72
CA ALA A 56 6.72 -2.82 -0.15
C ALA A 56 6.73 -4.31 0.25
N TYR A 57 6.84 -4.62 1.55
CA TYR A 57 6.75 -5.98 2.05
C TYR A 57 5.40 -6.64 1.70
N ARG A 58 4.28 -5.98 1.99
CA ARG A 58 2.95 -6.52 1.66
C ARG A 58 2.78 -6.70 0.15
N LEU A 59 3.25 -5.76 -0.65
CA LEU A 59 3.21 -5.85 -2.11
C LEU A 59 3.98 -7.08 -2.58
N ALA A 60 5.23 -7.24 -2.16
CA ALA A 60 6.07 -8.37 -2.51
C ALA A 60 5.46 -9.73 -2.08
N CYS A 61 4.88 -9.80 -0.87
CA CYS A 61 4.22 -11.02 -0.40
C CYS A 61 2.94 -11.37 -1.17
N ASN A 62 2.18 -10.37 -1.63
CA ASN A 62 0.92 -10.61 -2.34
C ASN A 62 1.10 -10.79 -3.85
N PHE A 63 2.20 -10.30 -4.41
CA PHE A 63 2.48 -10.34 -5.85
C PHE A 63 3.88 -10.91 -6.10
N SER A 64 3.94 -12.20 -6.45
CA SER A 64 5.21 -12.87 -6.78
C SER A 64 5.97 -12.20 -7.93
N SER A 65 5.26 -11.52 -8.82
CA SER A 65 5.83 -10.80 -9.96
C SER A 65 6.76 -9.64 -9.56
N ILE A 66 6.52 -9.00 -8.41
CA ILE A 66 7.32 -7.86 -7.94
C ILE A 66 8.28 -8.24 -6.81
N TRP A 67 8.21 -9.47 -6.31
CA TRP A 67 9.11 -9.97 -5.27
C TRP A 67 10.59 -9.85 -5.66
N GLY A 68 10.92 -10.21 -6.90
CA GLY A 68 12.29 -10.13 -7.42
C GLY A 68 12.80 -8.69 -7.51
N ASP A 69 11.96 -7.77 -7.98
CA ASP A 69 12.31 -6.36 -8.15
C ASP A 69 12.48 -5.66 -6.80
N VAL A 70 11.57 -5.92 -5.85
CA VAL A 70 11.67 -5.38 -4.49
C VAL A 70 12.93 -5.89 -3.78
N ASN A 71 13.21 -7.19 -3.85
CA ASN A 71 14.43 -7.74 -3.25
C ASN A 71 15.70 -7.17 -3.88
N ARG A 72 15.73 -7.02 -5.20
CA ARG A 72 16.86 -6.41 -5.90
C ARG A 72 17.08 -4.96 -5.45
N ALA A 73 16.02 -4.15 -5.42
CA ALA A 73 16.09 -2.76 -4.99
C ALA A 73 16.57 -2.61 -3.54
N ILE A 74 16.16 -3.50 -2.63
CA ILE A 74 16.63 -3.51 -1.24
C ILE A 74 18.10 -3.93 -1.15
N ILE A 75 18.54 -4.91 -1.93
CA ILE A 75 19.94 -5.36 -1.96
C ILE A 75 20.85 -4.26 -2.51
N GLU A 76 20.44 -3.60 -3.60
CA GLU A 76 21.20 -2.53 -4.25
C GLU A 76 21.24 -1.25 -3.40
N ASN A 77 20.17 -0.97 -2.66
CA ASN A 77 20.09 0.17 -1.76
C ASN A 77 19.47 -0.22 -0.41
N PRO A 78 20.28 -0.71 0.55
CA PRO A 78 19.77 -1.11 1.87
C PRO A 78 19.13 0.05 2.64
N THR A 79 19.54 1.28 2.34
CA THR A 79 19.00 2.50 2.97
C THR A 79 17.66 2.94 2.38
N LEU A 80 17.14 2.25 1.35
CA LEU A 80 15.89 2.58 0.68
C LEU A 80 14.70 2.63 1.65
N LEU A 81 14.74 1.76 2.67
CA LEU A 81 13.69 1.55 3.66
C LEU A 81 14.11 2.02 5.06
N ASP A 82 15.12 2.89 5.12
CA ASP A 82 15.63 3.42 6.37
C ASP A 82 14.58 4.34 7.02
N PRO A 83 14.14 4.05 8.26
CA PRO A 83 13.15 4.87 8.97
C PRO A 83 13.62 6.31 9.23
N ASP A 84 14.93 6.59 9.14
CA ASP A 84 15.49 7.93 9.30
C ASP A 84 15.43 8.77 7.99
N LYS A 85 15.12 8.15 6.85
CA LYS A 85 14.83 8.88 5.60
C LYS A 85 13.44 9.50 5.61
N SER A 86 13.31 10.62 4.90
CA SER A 86 12.01 11.25 4.76
C SER A 86 11.05 10.35 3.98
N LEU A 87 9.77 10.45 4.30
CA LEU A 87 8.73 9.69 3.62
C LEU A 87 8.69 10.00 2.11
N TRP A 88 9.04 11.23 1.73
CA TRP A 88 9.15 11.63 0.32
C TRP A 88 10.30 10.91 -0.40
N ASP A 89 11.47 10.84 0.21
CA ASP A 89 12.64 10.16 -0.38
C ASP A 89 12.39 8.66 -0.53
N GLN A 90 11.71 8.05 0.46
CA GLN A 90 11.29 6.64 0.38
C GLN A 90 10.28 6.42 -0.76
N MET A 91 9.34 7.34 -0.97
CA MET A 91 8.34 7.26 -2.04
C MET A 91 8.98 7.40 -3.42
N GLU A 92 9.87 8.38 -3.59
CA GLU A 92 10.57 8.62 -4.85
C GLU A 92 11.34 7.37 -5.26
N ALA A 93 12.14 6.81 -4.36
CA ALA A 93 12.96 5.66 -4.68
C ALA A 93 12.20 4.33 -4.86
N LEU A 94 10.93 4.23 -4.43
CA LEU A 94 10.10 3.03 -4.60
C LEU A 94 9.14 3.09 -5.79
N PHE A 95 8.73 4.29 -6.22
CA PHE A 95 7.60 4.44 -7.15
C PHE A 95 7.83 5.43 -8.31
N LEU A 96 8.90 6.21 -8.30
CA LEU A 96 9.22 7.20 -9.35
C LEU A 96 10.55 6.85 -10.02
#